data_AF-A0A7Z9XLN2-F1
#
_entry.id   AF-A0A7Z9XLN2-F1
#
_cell.length_a   1.000
_cell.length_b   1.000
_cell.length_c   1.000
_cell.angle_alpha   90.00
_cell.angle_beta   90.00
_cell.angle_gamma   90.00
#
_symmetry.space_group_name_H-M   'P 1'
#
loop_
_entity.id
_entity.type
_entity.pdbx_description
1 polymer ?
#
loop_
_entity_poly.entity_id
_entity_poly.type
_entity_poly.pdbx_seq_one_letter_code
_entity_poly.pdbx_strand_id
1 'polypeptide(L)'
;MSNPGVITLVNENSRKGKFKRFVIEDNIGESIHLHIDNIRIDFTIKEFLDFSSMIRKSLEELDFLKGYKLENFDEYFLKECANLLPNLNNITIEEISLSKLKCIVYSKYKTDLILMKVVPIYETPAYKYLQGDKKDFLEYQQFNYFNVDNEKRLLKILKSVKINKYPYKDKYIVLFNDQDIIRDGQHRAAVLAYLYGLDTKIKVLRFHFSNKNHIVNVKKNNFKIVCLWFAKKIYKKLKRYFKKDL
;
A
#
# COMPACT_ATOMS: atom_id res chain seq x y z
N MET A 1 2.97 -1.64 31.65
CA MET A 1 4.31 -2.16 31.31
C MET A 1 4.16 -3.11 30.15
N SER A 2 4.87 -2.91 29.04
CA SER A 2 4.86 -3.84 27.90
C SER A 2 5.72 -5.06 28.27
N ASN A 3 5.15 -6.26 28.18
CA ASN A 3 5.92 -7.50 28.30
C ASN A 3 7.01 -7.49 27.20
N PRO A 4 8.30 -7.58 27.55
CA PRO A 4 9.40 -7.52 26.57
C PRO A 4 9.35 -8.65 25.52
N GLY A 5 8.54 -9.69 25.76
CA GLY A 5 8.32 -10.80 24.84
C GLY A 5 7.15 -10.63 23.86
N VAL A 6 6.63 -9.43 23.63
CA VAL A 6 5.48 -9.25 22.71
C VAL A 6 5.92 -8.59 21.40
N ILE A 7 5.65 -9.28 20.29
CA ILE A 7 5.90 -8.81 18.93
C ILE A 7 4.61 -8.21 18.37
N THR A 8 4.59 -6.91 18.08
CA THR A 8 3.45 -6.30 17.40
C THR A 8 3.43 -6.71 15.93
N LEU A 9 2.39 -7.45 15.52
CA LEU A 9 2.19 -7.88 14.14
C LEU A 9 1.52 -6.77 13.30
N VAL A 10 0.48 -6.14 13.86
CA VAL A 10 -0.28 -5.06 13.20
C VAL A 10 -0.62 -4.00 14.24
N ASN A 11 -0.55 -2.73 13.85
CA ASN A 11 -0.96 -1.62 14.70
C ASN A 11 -1.60 -0.51 13.86
N GLU A 12 -2.92 -0.40 13.95
CA GLU A 12 -3.73 0.61 13.31
C GLU A 12 -4.47 1.43 14.37
N ASN A 13 -3.97 2.64 14.62
CA ASN A 13 -4.59 3.59 15.54
C ASN A 13 -5.17 4.76 14.77
N SER A 14 -6.47 5.03 14.96
CA SER A 14 -7.13 6.14 14.29
C SER A 14 -7.94 6.97 15.26
N ARG A 15 -7.57 8.25 15.44
CA ARG A 15 -8.38 9.19 16.24
C ARG A 15 -9.75 9.51 15.62
N LYS A 16 -9.94 9.20 14.33
CA LYS A 16 -11.16 9.50 13.56
C LYS A 16 -11.79 8.25 12.93
N GLY A 17 -11.27 7.06 13.23
CA GLY A 17 -11.77 5.81 12.69
C GLY A 17 -12.97 5.31 13.49
N LYS A 18 -13.64 4.26 12.97
CA LYS A 18 -14.68 3.54 13.72
C LYS A 18 -14.12 2.92 15.00
N PHE A 19 -12.85 2.52 14.96
CA PHE A 19 -12.05 2.09 16.10
C PHE A 19 -10.92 3.08 16.35
N LYS A 20 -10.64 3.38 17.61
CA LYS A 20 -9.51 4.17 18.07
C LYS A 20 -8.21 3.37 18.03
N ARG A 21 -8.27 2.08 18.35
CA ARG A 21 -7.14 1.16 18.42
C ARG A 21 -7.50 -0.20 17.83
N PHE A 22 -6.67 -0.67 16.90
CA PHE A 22 -6.68 -2.05 16.41
C PHE A 22 -5.25 -2.56 16.41
N VAL A 23 -4.92 -3.52 17.29
CA VAL A 23 -3.55 -4.06 17.39
C VAL A 23 -3.60 -5.58 17.45
N ILE A 24 -2.76 -6.23 16.68
CA ILE A 24 -2.52 -7.67 16.78
C ILE A 24 -1.09 -7.85 17.28
N GLU A 25 -0.95 -8.61 18.36
CA GLU A 25 0.30 -8.89 19.05
C GLU A 25 0.52 -10.40 19.13
N ASP A 26 1.76 -10.84 18.97
CA ASP A 26 2.20 -12.21 19.15
C ASP A 26 3.08 -12.29 20.40
N ASN A 27 2.69 -13.11 21.37
CA ASN A 27 3.45 -13.38 22.58
C ASN A 27 4.39 -14.58 22.38
N ILE A 28 5.40 -14.42 21.51
CA ILE A 28 6.43 -15.43 21.16
C ILE A 28 5.83 -16.81 20.83
N GLY A 29 4.75 -16.84 20.05
CA GLY A 29 4.12 -18.07 19.61
C GLY A 29 3.30 -18.81 20.68
N GLU A 30 3.13 -18.24 21.88
CA GLU A 30 2.27 -18.81 22.91
C GLU A 30 0.79 -18.42 22.69
N SER A 31 0.55 -17.15 22.35
CA SER A 31 -0.78 -16.60 22.13
C SER A 31 -0.75 -15.38 21.21
N ILE A 32 -1.89 -15.11 20.58
CA ILE A 32 -2.14 -13.92 19.79
C ILE A 32 -3.14 -13.03 20.54
N HIS A 33 -2.76 -11.78 20.83
CA HIS A 33 -3.66 -10.80 21.44
C HIS A 33 -4.23 -9.89 20.36
N LEU A 34 -5.55 -9.85 20.26
CA LEU A 34 -6.28 -8.89 19.45
C LEU A 34 -6.84 -7.78 20.34
N HIS A 35 -6.34 -6.56 20.15
CA HIS A 35 -6.85 -5.36 20.82
C HIS A 35 -7.77 -4.60 19.88
N ILE A 36 -9.02 -4.38 20.31
CA ILE A 36 -9.99 -3.49 19.67
C ILE A 36 -10.44 -2.47 20.72
N ASP A 37 -9.98 -1.23 20.59
CA ASP A 37 -10.17 -0.18 21.58
C ASP A 37 -9.73 -0.60 22.99
N ASN A 38 -10.71 -0.84 23.87
CA ASN A 38 -10.51 -1.26 25.25
C ASN A 38 -10.75 -2.76 25.45
N ILE A 39 -11.08 -3.50 24.39
CA ILE A 39 -11.29 -4.94 24.41
C ILE A 39 -9.97 -5.60 24.01
N ARG A 40 -9.55 -6.58 24.81
CA ARG A 40 -8.47 -7.52 24.47
C ARG A 40 -9.07 -8.91 24.40
N ILE A 41 -8.85 -9.59 23.29
CA ILE A 41 -9.20 -10.99 23.10
C ILE A 41 -7.89 -11.75 22.96
N ASP A 42 -7.71 -12.76 23.80
CA ASP A 42 -6.53 -13.61 23.80
C ASP A 42 -6.88 -14.91 23.08
N PHE A 43 -6.11 -15.25 22.06
CA PHE A 43 -6.27 -16.46 21.27
C PHE A 43 -5.04 -17.35 21.42
N THR A 44 -5.24 -18.68 21.42
CA THR A 44 -4.18 -19.59 20.96
C THR A 44 -3.90 -19.36 19.47
N ILE A 45 -2.74 -19.80 18.97
CA ILE A 45 -2.43 -19.70 17.53
C ILE A 45 -3.54 -20.34 16.69
N LYS A 46 -4.02 -21.52 17.08
CA LYS A 46 -5.05 -22.25 16.32
C LYS A 46 -6.35 -21.46 16.27
N GLU A 47 -6.83 -20.94 17.40
CA GLU A 47 -8.08 -20.17 17.44
C GLU A 47 -7.98 -18.89 16.61
N PHE A 48 -6.81 -18.22 16.61
CA PHE A 48 -6.60 -17.05 15.78
C PHE A 48 -6.65 -17.38 14.28
N LEU A 49 -6.06 -18.51 13.86
CA LEU A 49 -6.13 -18.96 12.47
C LEU A 49 -7.55 -19.35 12.06
N ASP A 50 -8.28 -20.04 12.93
CA ASP A 50 -9.69 -20.39 12.71
C ASP A 50 -10.55 -19.11 12.59
N PHE A 51 -10.36 -18.15 13.50
CA PHE A 51 -11.00 -16.83 13.45
C PHE A 51 -10.67 -16.07 12.15
N SER A 52 -9.40 -16.00 11.76
CA SER A 52 -8.97 -15.35 10.52
C SER A 52 -9.60 -16.00 9.28
N SER A 53 -9.75 -17.33 9.29
CA SER A 53 -10.43 -18.07 8.22
C SER A 53 -11.92 -17.72 8.14
N MET A 54 -12.60 -17.62 9.29
CA MET A 54 -14.00 -17.20 9.34
C MET A 54 -14.21 -15.77 8.83
N ILE A 55 -13.31 -14.84 9.18
CA ILE A 55 -13.36 -13.46 8.67
C ILE A 55 -13.19 -13.46 7.15
N ARG A 56 -12.26 -14.24 6.62
CA ARG A 56 -12.02 -14.34 5.17
C ARG A 56 -13.25 -14.84 4.41
N LYS A 57 -13.91 -15.88 4.92
CA LYS A 57 -15.17 -16.38 4.36
C LYS A 57 -16.28 -15.34 4.41
N SER A 58 -16.43 -14.65 5.54
CA SER A 58 -17.42 -13.58 5.70
C SER A 58 -17.19 -12.45 4.69
N LEU A 59 -15.92 -12.10 4.44
CA LEU A 59 -15.55 -11.10 3.43
C LEU A 59 -15.89 -11.56 2.00
N GLU A 60 -15.69 -12.83 1.68
CA GLU A 60 -16.09 -13.41 0.38
C GLU A 60 -17.62 -13.39 0.21
N GLU A 61 -18.38 -13.73 1.25
CA GLU A 61 -19.86 -13.74 1.23
C GLU A 61 -20.47 -12.33 1.11
N LEU A 62 -19.82 -11.30 1.66
CA LEU A 62 -20.29 -9.91 1.55
C LEU A 62 -20.20 -9.33 0.14
N ASP A 63 -19.49 -10.00 -0.78
CA ASP A 63 -19.25 -9.57 -2.16
C ASP A 63 -18.84 -8.09 -2.30
N PHE A 64 -18.02 -7.61 -1.35
CA PHE A 64 -17.59 -6.20 -1.36
C PHE A 64 -16.65 -5.87 -2.53
N LEU A 65 -16.14 -6.89 -3.23
CA LEU A 65 -15.33 -6.80 -4.43
C LEU A 65 -16.10 -7.06 -5.73
N LYS A 66 -17.44 -7.07 -5.69
CA LYS A 66 -18.30 -7.06 -6.89
C LYS A 66 -18.01 -8.22 -7.86
N GLY A 67 -17.94 -9.43 -7.34
CA GLY A 67 -17.71 -10.68 -8.09
C GLY A 67 -16.24 -11.10 -8.19
N TYR A 68 -15.29 -10.29 -7.70
CA TYR A 68 -13.88 -10.65 -7.67
C TYR A 68 -13.49 -11.32 -6.36
N LYS A 69 -12.55 -12.27 -6.41
CA LYS A 69 -12.08 -12.99 -5.23
C LYS A 69 -10.97 -12.21 -4.53
N LEU A 70 -10.84 -12.40 -3.22
CA LEU A 70 -9.79 -11.78 -2.40
C LEU A 70 -8.39 -12.08 -2.95
N GLU A 71 -8.13 -13.29 -3.46
CA GLU A 71 -6.81 -13.70 -3.96
C GLU A 71 -6.40 -12.99 -5.25
N ASN A 72 -7.34 -12.35 -5.95
CA ASN A 72 -7.03 -11.57 -7.16
C ASN A 72 -6.26 -10.27 -6.82
N PHE A 73 -6.23 -9.87 -5.55
CA PHE A 73 -5.61 -8.63 -5.10
C PHE A 73 -4.45 -8.87 -4.15
N ASP A 74 -3.59 -7.87 -4.02
CA ASP A 74 -2.57 -7.80 -2.98
C ASP A 74 -3.23 -7.39 -1.64
N GLU A 75 -2.94 -8.12 -0.56
CA GLU A 75 -3.57 -7.90 0.75
C GLU A 75 -3.25 -6.51 1.31
N TYR A 76 -2.01 -6.04 1.09
CA TYR A 76 -1.61 -4.70 1.51
C TYR A 76 -2.36 -3.64 0.70
N PHE A 77 -2.55 -3.83 -0.61
CA PHE A 77 -3.41 -2.94 -1.40
C PHE A 77 -4.86 -2.89 -0.87
N LEU A 78 -5.48 -4.04 -0.59
CA LEU A 78 -6.84 -4.07 -0.05
C LEU A 78 -6.94 -3.35 1.30
N LYS A 79 -5.93 -3.53 2.17
CA LYS A 79 -5.82 -2.80 3.43
C LYS A 79 -5.74 -1.28 3.20
N GLU A 80 -4.86 -0.82 2.32
CA GLU A 80 -4.65 0.62 2.05
C GLU A 80 -5.89 1.30 1.44
N CYS A 81 -6.72 0.57 0.70
CA CYS A 81 -7.95 1.10 0.11
C CYS A 81 -9.24 0.72 0.88
N ALA A 82 -9.12 0.06 2.04
CA ALA A 82 -10.26 -0.47 2.79
C ALA A 82 -11.34 0.57 3.13
N ASN A 83 -10.93 1.82 3.40
CA ASN A 83 -11.84 2.92 3.69
C ASN A 83 -12.62 3.42 2.45
N LEU A 84 -12.18 3.08 1.24
CA LEU A 84 -12.82 3.47 -0.02
C LEU A 84 -13.82 2.40 -0.48
N LEU A 85 -13.54 1.13 -0.20
CA LEU A 85 -14.32 -0.03 -0.65
C LEU A 85 -15.83 0.04 -0.36
N PRO A 86 -16.33 0.61 0.76
CA PRO A 86 -17.78 0.77 0.96
C PRO A 86 -18.50 1.60 -0.12
N ASN A 87 -17.75 2.39 -0.89
CA ASN A 87 -18.27 3.24 -1.97
C ASN A 87 -17.94 2.69 -3.36
N LEU A 88 -17.44 1.44 -3.45
CA LEU A 88 -17.15 0.79 -4.72
C LEU A 88 -18.46 0.39 -5.40
N ASN A 89 -18.73 1.00 -6.55
CA ASN A 89 -19.92 0.74 -7.35
C ASN A 89 -19.72 -0.51 -8.21
N ASN A 90 -18.65 -0.54 -9.00
CA ASN A 90 -18.30 -1.66 -9.86
C ASN A 90 -16.79 -1.68 -10.15
N ILE A 91 -16.35 -2.76 -10.80
CA ILE A 91 -14.99 -2.93 -11.31
C ILE A 91 -15.11 -3.29 -12.79
N THR A 92 -14.34 -2.63 -13.66
CA THR A 92 -14.28 -2.90 -15.10
C THR A 92 -12.88 -3.34 -15.51
N ILE A 93 -12.80 -4.18 -16.54
CA ILE A 93 -11.54 -4.46 -17.23
C ILE A 93 -11.45 -3.53 -18.43
N GLU A 94 -10.34 -2.82 -18.55
CA GLU A 94 -10.06 -1.90 -19.66
C GLU A 94 -8.71 -2.18 -20.27
N GLU A 95 -8.53 -1.80 -21.54
CA GLU A 95 -7.25 -1.89 -22.22
C GLU A 95 -6.63 -0.50 -22.34
N ILE A 96 -5.39 -0.36 -21.84
CA ILE A 96 -4.67 0.91 -21.83
C ILE A 96 -3.20 0.71 -22.20
N SER A 97 -2.62 1.69 -22.90
CA SER A 97 -1.19 1.70 -23.19
C SER A 97 -0.39 2.05 -21.92
N LEU A 98 0.72 1.33 -21.69
CA LEU A 98 1.60 1.57 -20.55
C LEU A 98 2.12 3.02 -20.51
N SER A 99 2.31 3.67 -21.65
CA SER A 99 2.78 5.05 -21.76
C SER A 99 1.81 6.08 -21.17
N LYS A 100 0.51 5.76 -21.09
CA LYS A 100 -0.51 6.60 -20.47
C LYS A 100 -0.53 6.48 -18.94
N LEU A 101 -0.01 5.38 -18.40
CA LEU A 101 -0.04 5.10 -16.97
C LEU A 101 0.98 5.92 -16.21
N LYS A 102 0.58 6.37 -15.02
CA LYS A 102 1.42 7.10 -14.08
C LYS A 102 1.54 6.35 -12.77
N CYS A 103 2.66 6.51 -12.10
CA CYS A 103 2.95 5.92 -10.80
C CYS A 103 3.10 7.02 -9.75
N ILE A 104 2.66 6.71 -8.54
CA ILE A 104 2.95 7.54 -7.36
C ILE A 104 4.34 7.15 -6.87
N VAL A 105 5.26 8.10 -6.83
CA VAL A 105 6.60 7.94 -6.27
C VAL A 105 6.82 8.95 -5.15
N TYR A 106 7.66 8.59 -4.20
CA TYR A 106 8.00 9.42 -3.05
C TYR A 106 9.43 9.92 -3.18
N SER A 107 9.62 11.23 -3.17
CA SER A 107 10.94 11.86 -3.22
C SER A 107 11.31 12.42 -1.86
N LYS A 108 12.54 12.11 -1.42
CA LYS A 108 13.12 12.65 -0.19
C LYS A 108 13.75 14.01 -0.49
N TYR A 109 13.22 15.08 0.11
CA TYR A 109 13.74 16.45 -0.05
C TYR A 109 14.67 16.87 1.10
N LYS A 110 14.37 16.38 2.31
CA LYS A 110 15.22 16.48 3.51
C LYS A 110 15.15 15.16 4.26
N THR A 111 16.01 14.98 5.27
CA THR A 111 16.06 13.76 6.08
C THR A 111 14.71 13.34 6.64
N ASP A 112 13.85 14.31 6.97
CA ASP A 112 12.51 14.10 7.53
C ASP A 112 11.38 14.72 6.69
N LEU A 113 11.61 15.00 5.41
CA LEU A 113 10.60 15.50 4.48
C LEU A 113 10.55 14.65 3.20
N ILE A 114 9.50 13.85 3.09
CA ILE A 114 9.19 13.01 1.93
C ILE A 114 7.93 13.58 1.28
N LEU A 115 7.99 13.86 -0.03
CA LEU A 115 6.86 14.38 -0.79
C LEU A 115 6.49 13.43 -1.91
N MET A 116 5.21 13.44 -2.25
CA MET A 116 4.62 12.65 -3.31
C MET A 116 4.87 13.31 -4.67
N LYS A 117 5.13 12.51 -5.70
CA LYS A 117 5.12 12.89 -7.12
C LYS A 117 4.33 11.86 -7.90
N VAL A 118 3.76 12.29 -9.02
CA VAL A 118 3.13 11.39 -9.99
C VAL A 118 3.97 11.49 -11.25
N VAL A 119 4.55 10.37 -11.65
CA VAL A 119 5.54 10.28 -12.75
C VAL A 119 5.13 9.17 -13.72
N PRO A 120 5.51 9.24 -15.01
CA PRO A 120 5.32 8.13 -15.93
C PRO A 120 6.15 6.89 -15.53
N ILE A 121 5.81 5.71 -16.06
CA ILE A 121 6.47 4.45 -15.69
C ILE A 121 8.00 4.52 -15.86
N TYR A 122 8.48 5.13 -16.94
CA TYR A 122 9.92 5.16 -17.26
C TYR A 122 10.77 5.95 -16.24
N GLU A 123 10.14 6.84 -15.47
CA GLU A 123 10.81 7.60 -14.41
C GLU A 123 10.80 6.86 -13.06
N THR A 124 10.08 5.75 -12.95
CA THR A 124 9.99 5.02 -11.68
C THR A 124 11.31 4.34 -11.32
N PRO A 125 11.68 4.29 -10.03
CA PRO A 125 12.89 3.59 -9.60
C PRO A 125 12.95 2.13 -10.06
N ALA A 126 11.80 1.42 -10.05
CA ALA A 126 11.73 0.03 -10.50
C ALA A 126 12.03 -0.14 -11.99
N TYR A 127 11.55 0.78 -12.85
CA TYR A 127 11.86 0.72 -14.28
C TYR A 127 13.34 1.05 -14.55
N LYS A 128 13.87 2.09 -13.91
CA LYS A 128 15.29 2.45 -13.98
C LYS A 128 16.21 1.31 -13.52
N TYR A 129 15.82 0.59 -12.47
CA TYR A 129 16.52 -0.60 -12.00
C TYR A 129 16.65 -1.66 -13.10
N LEU A 130 15.55 -1.94 -13.81
CA LEU A 130 15.54 -2.90 -14.91
C LEU A 130 16.39 -2.44 -16.10
N GLN A 131 16.57 -1.13 -16.28
CA GLN A 131 17.46 -0.53 -17.28
C GLN A 131 18.94 -0.46 -16.83
N GLY A 132 19.26 -0.91 -15.61
CA GLY A 132 20.63 -0.97 -15.07
C GLY A 132 21.00 0.13 -14.07
N ASP A 133 20.15 1.14 -13.87
CA ASP A 133 20.35 2.17 -12.85
C ASP A 133 19.79 1.71 -11.48
N LYS A 134 20.69 1.24 -10.62
CA LYS A 134 20.31 0.56 -9.37
C LYS A 134 20.14 1.49 -8.16
N LYS A 135 20.73 2.68 -8.19
CA LYS A 135 20.97 3.49 -6.99
C LYS A 135 19.66 3.89 -6.29
N ASP A 136 18.74 4.45 -7.07
CA ASP A 136 17.49 4.98 -6.52
C ASP A 136 16.56 3.89 -5.98
N PHE A 137 16.57 2.69 -6.56
CA PHE A 137 15.62 1.63 -6.22
C PHE A 137 15.99 0.85 -4.95
N LEU A 138 17.29 0.62 -4.73
CA LEU A 138 17.77 -0.12 -3.56
C LEU A 138 17.56 0.69 -2.27
N GLU A 139 17.66 2.01 -2.34
CA GLU A 139 17.42 2.91 -1.20
C GLU A 139 15.94 3.34 -1.08
N TYR A 140 15.09 2.99 -2.05
CA TYR A 140 13.71 3.42 -2.10
C TYR A 140 12.89 2.79 -0.97
N GLN A 141 12.31 3.64 -0.11
CA GLN A 141 11.43 3.18 0.95
C GLN A 141 10.06 2.79 0.37
N GLN A 142 9.75 1.49 0.40
CA GLN A 142 8.44 0.95 0.04
C GLN A 142 8.08 -0.20 0.98
N PHE A 143 6.78 -0.51 1.08
CA PHE A 143 6.32 -1.68 1.81
C PHE A 143 6.85 -2.96 1.13
N ASN A 144 7.43 -3.86 1.92
CA ASN A 144 7.72 -5.22 1.50
C ASN A 144 7.23 -6.21 2.54
N TYR A 145 6.90 -7.40 2.06
CA TYR A 145 6.61 -8.55 2.91
C TYR A 145 7.86 -8.95 3.71
N PHE A 146 7.63 -9.63 4.84
CA PHE A 146 8.69 -10.10 5.71
C PHE A 146 9.76 -10.89 4.92
N ASN A 147 11.04 -10.59 5.17
CA ASN A 147 12.21 -11.17 4.48
C ASN A 147 12.27 -10.98 2.95
N VAL A 148 11.49 -10.06 2.40
CA VAL A 148 11.55 -9.69 0.98
C VAL A 148 12.06 -8.26 0.86
N ASP A 149 13.13 -8.06 0.10
CA ASP A 149 13.60 -6.72 -0.28
C ASP A 149 13.01 -6.29 -1.63
N ASN A 150 13.22 -5.02 -1.98
CA ASN A 150 12.73 -4.41 -3.22
C ASN A 150 13.16 -5.20 -4.47
N GLU A 151 14.43 -5.61 -4.50
CA GLU A 151 15.04 -6.29 -5.63
C GLU A 151 14.43 -7.68 -5.83
N LYS A 152 14.42 -8.50 -4.77
CA LYS A 152 13.84 -9.84 -4.81
C LYS A 152 12.38 -9.80 -5.23
N ARG A 153 11.61 -8.82 -4.75
CA ARG A 153 10.20 -8.62 -5.16
C ARG A 153 10.09 -8.33 -6.65
N LEU A 154 10.86 -7.38 -7.15
CA LEU A 154 10.84 -6.98 -8.57
C LEU A 154 11.28 -8.13 -9.49
N LEU A 155 12.38 -8.81 -9.14
CA LEU A 155 12.91 -9.94 -9.93
C LEU A 155 11.95 -11.15 -9.92
N LYS A 156 11.24 -11.39 -8.81
CA LYS A 156 10.19 -12.43 -8.75
C LYS A 156 9.05 -12.10 -9.70
N ILE A 157 8.64 -10.83 -9.77
CA ILE A 157 7.61 -10.38 -10.73
C ILE A 157 8.11 -10.52 -12.16
N LEU A 158 9.34 -10.09 -12.45
CA LEU A 158 9.97 -10.26 -13.76
C LEU A 158 9.97 -11.73 -14.21
N LYS A 159 10.41 -12.65 -13.35
CA LYS A 159 10.40 -14.09 -13.61
C LYS A 159 8.97 -14.61 -13.85
N SER A 160 8.02 -14.20 -13.01
CA SER A 160 6.62 -14.60 -13.15
C SER A 160 6.01 -14.13 -14.46
N VAL A 161 6.25 -12.88 -14.89
CA VAL A 161 5.70 -12.36 -16.15
C VAL A 161 6.32 -13.08 -17.34
N LYS A 162 7.62 -13.39 -17.31
CA LYS A 162 8.28 -14.16 -18.38
C LYS A 162 7.70 -15.58 -18.53
N ILE A 163 7.41 -16.26 -17.43
CA ILE A 163 6.94 -17.66 -17.44
C ILE A 163 5.43 -17.74 -17.66
N ASN A 164 4.66 -16.98 -16.88
CA ASN A 164 3.21 -17.14 -16.79
C ASN A 164 2.42 -16.12 -17.62
N LYS A 165 3.10 -15.13 -18.23
CA LYS A 165 2.51 -13.96 -18.88
C LYS A 165 1.67 -13.10 -17.92
N TYR A 166 1.22 -11.96 -18.41
CA TYR A 166 0.31 -11.07 -17.70
C TYR A 166 -1.06 -11.06 -18.40
N PRO A 167 -2.17 -11.04 -17.64
CA PRO A 167 -2.27 -11.18 -16.17
C PRO A 167 -2.07 -12.63 -15.72
N TYR A 168 -1.44 -12.86 -14.57
CA TYR A 168 -1.34 -14.20 -13.96
C TYR A 168 -2.28 -14.31 -12.77
N LYS A 169 -3.11 -15.37 -12.72
CA LYS A 169 -4.13 -15.59 -11.67
C LYS A 169 -5.07 -14.38 -11.48
N ASP A 170 -5.44 -13.74 -12.59
CA ASP A 170 -6.30 -12.55 -12.59
C ASP A 170 -5.78 -11.40 -11.72
N LYS A 171 -4.45 -11.34 -11.51
CA LYS A 171 -3.80 -10.22 -10.83
C LYS A 171 -3.50 -9.13 -11.85
N TYR A 172 -4.45 -8.21 -12.01
CA TYR A 172 -4.31 -7.02 -12.87
C TYR A 172 -3.67 -5.84 -12.13
N ILE A 173 -3.13 -4.90 -12.90
CA ILE A 173 -2.82 -3.54 -12.43
C ILE A 173 -4.16 -2.83 -12.14
N VAL A 174 -4.23 -2.10 -11.03
CA VAL A 174 -5.47 -1.46 -10.56
C VAL A 174 -5.40 0.07 -10.69
N LEU A 175 -6.45 0.67 -11.23
CA LEU A 175 -6.68 2.11 -11.39
C LEU A 175 -8.01 2.50 -10.72
N PHE A 176 -8.17 3.77 -10.35
CA PHE A 176 -9.39 4.29 -9.71
C PHE A 176 -10.04 5.38 -10.57
N ASN A 177 -11.34 5.23 -10.86
CA ASN A 177 -12.16 6.14 -11.67
C ASN A 177 -11.37 6.67 -12.87
N ASP A 178 -11.46 7.97 -13.19
CA ASP A 178 -10.84 8.56 -14.37
C ASP A 178 -9.34 8.88 -14.21
N GLN A 179 -8.67 8.31 -13.20
CA GLN A 179 -7.24 8.52 -13.00
C GLN A 179 -6.42 7.32 -13.49
N ASP A 180 -5.64 7.54 -14.54
CA ASP A 180 -4.63 6.58 -15.04
C ASP A 180 -3.37 6.55 -14.15
N ILE A 181 -3.58 6.58 -12.83
CA ILE A 181 -2.55 6.52 -11.81
C ILE A 181 -2.66 5.16 -11.12
N ILE A 182 -1.61 4.35 -11.23
CA ILE A 182 -1.54 3.00 -10.68
C ILE A 182 -1.70 3.03 -9.16
N ARG A 183 -2.68 2.28 -8.66
CA ARG A 183 -2.99 2.07 -7.24
C ARG A 183 -2.42 0.75 -6.73
N ASP A 184 -2.43 -0.28 -7.56
CA ASP A 184 -1.72 -1.54 -7.33
C ASP A 184 -1.06 -2.03 -8.62
N GLY A 185 0.11 -2.66 -8.49
CA GLY A 185 0.84 -3.25 -9.60
C GLY A 185 1.91 -2.37 -10.24
N GLN A 186 2.48 -1.38 -9.51
CA GLN A 186 3.54 -0.53 -10.05
C GLN A 186 4.77 -1.33 -10.55
N HIS A 187 5.24 -2.34 -9.80
CA HIS A 187 6.34 -3.21 -10.26
C HIS A 187 5.93 -4.05 -11.48
N ARG A 188 4.67 -4.51 -11.55
CA ARG A 188 4.15 -5.21 -12.74
C ARG A 188 4.20 -4.29 -13.96
N ALA A 189 3.76 -3.04 -13.82
CA ALA A 189 3.80 -2.06 -14.90
C ALA A 189 5.23 -1.77 -15.38
N ALA A 190 6.18 -1.62 -14.45
CA ALA A 190 7.60 -1.45 -14.79
C ALA A 190 8.17 -2.66 -15.55
N VAL A 191 7.87 -3.88 -15.10
CA VAL A 191 8.29 -5.13 -15.77
C VAL A 191 7.68 -5.24 -17.17
N LEU A 192 6.39 -4.95 -17.33
CA LEU A 192 5.72 -5.02 -18.64
C LEU A 192 6.30 -4.00 -19.61
N ALA A 193 6.54 -2.77 -19.16
CA ALA A 193 7.17 -1.73 -19.96
C ALA A 193 8.61 -2.09 -20.35
N TYR A 194 9.35 -2.77 -19.47
CA TYR A 194 10.70 -3.23 -19.76
C TYR A 194 10.72 -4.37 -20.80
N LEU A 195 9.81 -5.34 -20.66
CA LEU A 195 9.77 -6.51 -21.54
C LEU A 195 9.16 -6.24 -22.91
N TYR A 196 8.13 -5.39 -22.96
CA TYR A 196 7.28 -5.22 -24.14
C TYR A 196 7.24 -3.77 -24.67
N GLY A 197 7.96 -2.84 -24.02
CA GLY A 197 7.94 -1.43 -24.39
C GLY A 197 6.77 -0.63 -23.81
N LEU A 198 6.91 0.69 -23.80
CA LEU A 198 5.94 1.61 -23.20
C LEU A 198 4.64 1.73 -24.00
N ASP A 199 4.67 1.48 -25.31
CA ASP A 199 3.46 1.63 -26.14
C ASP A 199 2.54 0.41 -26.10
N THR A 200 3.01 -0.70 -25.51
CA THR A 200 2.23 -1.92 -25.37
C THR A 200 0.94 -1.67 -24.59
N LYS A 201 -0.16 -2.16 -25.15
CA LYS A 201 -1.48 -2.16 -24.53
C LYS A 201 -1.64 -3.34 -23.60
N ILE A 202 -2.21 -3.09 -22.42
CA ILE A 202 -2.42 -4.09 -21.38
C ILE A 202 -3.83 -3.97 -20.81
N LYS A 203 -4.36 -5.10 -20.32
CA LYS A 203 -5.59 -5.12 -19.53
C LYS A 203 -5.33 -4.62 -18.11
N VAL A 204 -6.17 -3.75 -17.60
CA VAL A 204 -6.14 -3.21 -16.23
C VAL A 204 -7.52 -3.34 -15.58
N LEU A 205 -7.57 -3.41 -14.26
CA LEU A 205 -8.83 -3.28 -13.51
C LEU A 205 -9.03 -1.82 -13.11
N ARG A 206 -10.19 -1.27 -13.42
CA ARG A 206 -10.61 0.06 -12.96
C ARG A 206 -11.71 -0.08 -11.93
N PHE A 207 -11.44 0.43 -10.73
CA PHE A 207 -12.42 0.49 -9.65
C PHE A 207 -13.18 1.80 -9.78
N HIS A 208 -14.51 1.73 -9.81
CA HIS A 208 -15.37 2.90 -9.90
C HIS A 208 -16.04 3.17 -8.57
N PHE A 209 -15.64 4.26 -7.92
CA PHE A 209 -16.19 4.72 -6.65
C PHE A 209 -17.20 5.84 -6.87
N SER A 210 -18.26 5.85 -6.06
CA SER A 210 -19.30 6.90 -6.08
C SER A 210 -18.81 8.25 -5.54
N ASN A 211 -17.86 8.25 -4.61
CA ASN A 211 -17.34 9.47 -3.97
C ASN A 211 -15.98 9.89 -4.55
N LYS A 212 -15.52 11.10 -4.18
CA LYS A 212 -14.25 11.68 -4.65
C LYS A 212 -13.05 11.46 -3.71
N ASN A 213 -13.18 10.64 -2.67
CA ASN A 213 -12.14 10.47 -1.66
C ASN A 213 -10.90 9.73 -2.19
N HIS A 214 -11.04 9.02 -3.31
CA HIS A 214 -10.00 8.26 -3.98
C HIS A 214 -9.07 9.13 -4.86
N ILE A 215 -9.43 10.40 -5.10
CA ILE A 215 -8.71 11.30 -6.01
C ILE A 215 -7.35 11.67 -5.41
N VAL A 216 -6.28 11.37 -6.14
CA VAL A 216 -4.93 11.79 -5.79
C VAL A 216 -4.73 13.25 -6.19
N ASN A 217 -4.54 14.11 -5.19
CA ASN A 217 -4.17 15.51 -5.38
C ASN A 217 -2.78 15.77 -4.79
N VAL A 218 -1.76 15.67 -5.64
CA VAL A 218 -0.34 15.81 -5.25
C VAL A 218 -0.06 17.16 -4.60
N LYS A 219 -0.57 18.26 -5.17
CA LYS A 219 -0.35 19.61 -4.64
C LYS A 219 -0.94 19.77 -3.24
N LYS A 220 -2.19 19.37 -3.05
CA LYS A 220 -2.89 19.43 -1.75
C LYS A 220 -2.20 18.56 -0.70
N ASN A 221 -1.81 17.33 -1.08
CA ASN A 221 -1.14 16.40 -0.18
C ASN A 221 0.24 16.93 0.24
N ASN A 222 1.06 17.37 -0.71
CA ASN A 222 2.38 17.92 -0.43
C ASN A 222 2.29 19.21 0.40
N PHE A 223 1.36 20.10 0.11
CA PHE A 223 1.14 21.31 0.91
C PHE A 223 0.83 20.98 2.36
N LYS A 224 -0.07 20.02 2.60
CA LYS A 224 -0.40 19.55 3.96
C LYS A 224 0.82 18.97 4.67
N ILE A 225 1.61 18.14 3.98
CA ILE A 225 2.83 17.53 4.55
C ILE A 225 3.85 18.61 4.92
N VAL A 226 4.10 19.58 4.02
CA VAL A 226 5.02 20.70 4.26
C VAL A 226 4.55 21.56 5.43
N CYS A 227 3.27 21.91 5.50
CA CYS A 227 2.71 22.68 6.61
C CYS A 227 2.90 21.96 7.95
N LEU A 228 2.59 20.66 8.01
CA LEU A 228 2.77 19.85 9.22
C LEU A 228 4.25 19.71 9.60
N TRP A 229 5.13 19.55 8.62
CA TRP A 229 6.57 19.49 8.84
C TRP A 229 7.08 20.81 9.45
N PHE A 230 6.68 21.95 8.88
CA PHE A 230 7.07 23.27 9.36
C PHE A 230 6.54 23.53 10.78
N ALA A 231 5.25 23.23 11.03
CA ALA A 231 4.65 23.32 12.36
C ALA A 231 5.40 22.46 13.40
N LYS A 232 5.77 21.22 13.05
CA LYS A 232 6.57 20.34 13.92
C LYS A 232 7.96 20.92 14.21
N LYS A 233 8.61 21.55 13.23
CA LYS A 233 9.92 22.19 13.42
C LYS A 233 9.83 23.39 14.35
N ILE A 234 8.83 24.26 14.15
CA ILE A 234 8.57 25.41 15.04
C ILE A 234 8.29 24.92 16.45
N TYR A 235 7.38 23.96 16.63
CA TYR A 235 7.04 23.42 17.94
C TYR A 235 8.26 22.84 18.67
N LYS A 236 9.11 22.07 17.97
CA LYS A 236 10.36 21.55 18.56
C LYS A 236 11.32 22.66 18.97
N LYS A 237 11.41 23.75 18.20
CA LYS A 237 12.25 24.92 18.52
C LYS A 237 11.71 25.65 19.75
N LEU A 238 10.41 25.94 19.80
CA LEU A 238 9.75 26.56 20.96
C LEU A 238 9.89 25.71 22.21
N LYS A 239 9.62 24.41 22.14
CA LYS A 239 9.76 23.49 23.27
C LYS A 239 11.19 23.45 23.82
N ARG A 240 12.21 23.62 22.98
CA ARG A 240 13.62 23.71 23.42
C ARG A 240 13.94 25.04 24.09
N TYR A 241 13.31 26.12 23.65
CA TYR A 241 13.47 27.45 24.24
C TYR A 241 12.89 27.45 25.67
N PHE A 242 11.62 27.05 25.84
CA PHE A 242 10.97 26.97 27.15
C PHE A 242 11.53 25.91 28.11
N LYS A 243 12.35 24.97 27.62
CA LYS A 243 13.07 24.00 28.47
C LYS A 243 14.43 24.51 28.96
N LYS A 244 14.92 25.65 28.45
CA LYS A 244 16.16 26.26 28.93
C LYS A 244 15.93 27.25 30.08
N ASP A 245 14.70 27.67 30.30
CA ASP A 245 14.30 28.65 31.32
C ASP A 245 13.67 27.99 32.58
N LEU A 246 13.87 26.68 32.75
CA LEU A 246 13.49 25.84 33.90
C LEU A 246 14.71 24.99 34.29
#